data_AF-A0A958JLM9-F1
#
_entry.id   AF-A0A958JLM9-F1
#
_cell.length_a   1.000
_cell.length_b   1.000
_cell.length_c   1.000
_cell.angle_alpha   90.00
_cell.angle_beta   90.00
_cell.angle_gamma   90.00
#
_symmetry.space_group_name_H-M   'P 1'
#
loop_
_entity.id
_entity.type
_entity.pdbx_description
1 polymer ?
#
loop_
_entity_poly.entity_id
_entity_poly.type
_entity_poly.pdbx_seq_one_letter_code
_entity_poly.pdbx_strand_id
1 'polypeptide(L)'
;KSIFKQKCFNCHGIVDALPWYAKIPGPKQLIHQDIREAKEHMDMSEGFPFQGHGTPLDDLEAIERVLEENSMPPLRYKVMHWRSGVTSKEKAVIQEWIKKGRKILNDE
;
A
#
# COMPACT_ATOMS: atom_id res chain seq x y z
N LYS A 1 2.86 -1.09 -12.71
CA LYS A 1 3.67 -0.18 -11.85
C LYS A 1 3.01 1.17 -11.57
N SER A 2 2.31 1.84 -12.50
CA SER A 2 1.83 3.22 -12.26
C SER A 2 0.84 3.36 -11.09
N ILE A 3 -0.11 2.43 -10.91
CA ILE A 3 -1.12 2.50 -9.84
C ILE A 3 -0.49 2.26 -8.46
N PHE A 4 0.21 1.14 -8.26
CA PHE A 4 0.89 0.85 -6.99
C PHE A 4 1.87 1.95 -6.57
N LYS A 5 2.63 2.51 -7.52
CA LYS A 5 3.54 3.63 -7.24
C LYS A 5 2.79 4.86 -6.73
N GLN A 6 1.61 5.15 -7.28
CA GLN A 6 0.83 6.34 -6.91
C GLN A 6 -0.02 6.13 -5.64
N LYS A 7 -0.46 4.90 -5.37
CA LYS A 7 -1.47 4.61 -4.34
C LYS A 7 -0.92 3.89 -3.10
N CYS A 8 0.16 3.12 -3.23
CA CYS A 8 0.67 2.26 -2.17
C CYS A 8 2.09 2.66 -1.73
N PHE A 9 2.97 3.02 -2.68
CA PHE A 9 4.40 3.12 -2.41
C PHE A 9 4.80 4.31 -1.51
N ASN A 10 3.95 5.32 -1.38
CA ASN A 10 4.20 6.45 -0.48
C ASN A 10 4.38 6.02 0.99
N CYS A 11 3.86 4.84 1.37
CA CYS A 11 4.09 4.23 2.69
C CYS A 11 4.77 2.87 2.57
N HIS A 12 4.33 2.03 1.62
CA HIS A 12 4.77 0.64 1.53
C HIS A 12 6.02 0.42 0.67
N GLY A 13 6.47 1.40 -0.13
CA GLY A 13 7.59 1.23 -1.06
C GLY A 13 8.83 2.02 -0.65
N ILE A 14 9.70 2.31 -1.62
CA ILE A 14 10.79 3.27 -1.41
C ILE A 14 10.17 4.67 -1.32
N VAL A 15 10.27 5.29 -0.14
CA VAL A 15 9.68 6.60 0.15
C VAL A 15 10.68 7.70 -0.21
N ASP A 16 10.59 8.19 -1.44
CA ASP A 16 11.55 9.17 -1.99
C ASP A 16 11.21 10.63 -1.64
N ALA A 17 9.95 10.92 -1.28
CA ALA A 17 9.48 12.27 -1.05
C ALA A 17 8.51 12.33 0.13
N LEU A 18 8.92 13.02 1.19
CA LEU A 18 8.06 13.37 2.32
C LEU A 18 7.61 14.82 2.22
N PRO A 19 6.41 15.16 2.73
CA PRO A 19 5.97 16.54 2.80
C PRO A 19 6.89 17.38 3.69
N TRP A 20 6.99 18.68 3.41
CA TRP A 20 7.91 19.59 4.12
C TRP A 20 7.74 19.57 5.65
N TYR A 21 6.51 19.38 6.14
CA TYR A 21 6.20 19.32 7.57
C TYR A 21 6.68 18.02 8.24
N ALA A 22 7.09 17.00 7.49
CA ALA A 22 7.76 15.80 8.02
C ALA A 22 9.15 16.10 8.62
N LYS A 23 9.62 17.36 8.54
CA LYS A 23 10.83 17.84 9.23
C LYS A 23 10.55 18.40 10.63
N ILE A 24 9.28 18.66 10.97
CA ILE A 24 8.86 19.29 12.24
C ILE A 24 8.69 18.21 13.33
N PRO A 25 9.19 18.41 14.57
CA PRO A 25 8.92 17.51 15.69
C PRO A 25 7.42 17.35 15.97
N GLY A 26 6.99 16.12 16.24
CA GLY A 26 5.58 15.71 16.28
C GLY A 26 5.19 15.01 14.98
N PRO A 27 4.88 15.75 13.89
CA PRO A 27 4.54 15.16 12.59
C PRO A 27 5.63 14.25 12.03
N LYS A 28 6.92 14.59 12.20
CA LYS A 28 8.05 13.75 11.80
C LYS A 28 7.93 12.34 12.39
N GLN A 29 7.77 12.24 13.71
CA GLN A 29 7.72 10.97 14.43
C GLN A 29 6.51 10.16 13.99
N LEU A 30 5.33 10.79 13.87
CA LEU A 30 4.10 10.15 13.43
C LEU A 30 4.23 9.57 12.02
N ILE A 31 4.71 10.37 11.06
CA ILE A 31 4.86 9.91 9.66
C ILE A 31 5.87 8.77 9.56
N HIS A 32 7.02 8.88 10.24
CA HIS A 32 8.00 7.80 10.22
C HIS A 32 7.48 6.55 10.92
N GLN A 33 6.66 6.67 11.97
CA GLN A 33 6.02 5.54 12.62
C GLN A 33 5.01 4.87 11.68
N ASP A 34 4.12 5.65 11.05
CA ASP A 34 3.15 5.14 10.07
C ASP A 34 3.83 4.40 8.91
N ILE A 35 4.95 4.92 8.40
CA ILE A 35 5.72 4.27 7.33
C ILE A 35 6.37 2.97 7.82
N ARG A 36 6.95 2.96 9.04
CA ARG A 36 7.53 1.74 9.61
C ARG A 36 6.46 0.67 9.79
N GLU A 37 5.35 1.00 10.44
CA GLU A 37 4.23 0.08 10.67
C GLU A 37 3.65 -0.44 9.34
N ALA A 38 3.48 0.42 8.34
CA ALA A 38 3.02 -0.01 7.01
C ALA A 38 3.94 -1.06 6.38
N LYS A 39 5.26 -0.91 6.52
CA LYS A 39 6.26 -1.85 5.99
C LYS A 39 6.43 -3.11 6.82
N GLU A 40 6.20 -3.04 8.13
CA GLU A 40 6.13 -4.23 8.98
C GLU A 40 5.01 -5.17 8.54
N HIS A 41 3.88 -4.60 8.10
CA HIS A 41 2.78 -5.39 7.54
C HIS A 41 3.00 -5.78 6.07
N MET A 42 3.51 -4.87 5.24
CA MET A 42 3.72 -5.12 3.81
C MET A 42 4.76 -4.15 3.23
N ASP A 43 5.94 -4.63 2.88
CA ASP A 43 7.01 -3.89 2.24
C ASP A 43 7.11 -4.25 0.74
N MET A 44 6.75 -3.27 -0.09
CA MET A 44 6.75 -3.32 -1.55
C MET A 44 8.04 -2.77 -2.17
N SER A 45 9.07 -2.46 -1.38
CA SER A 45 10.30 -1.79 -1.86
C SER A 45 11.01 -2.58 -2.95
N GLU A 46 11.02 -3.91 -2.86
CA GLU A 46 11.68 -4.82 -3.83
C GLU A 46 10.73 -5.40 -4.88
N GLY A 47 9.44 -5.03 -4.86
CA GLY A 47 8.41 -5.62 -5.72
C GLY A 47 7.83 -6.93 -5.16
N PHE A 48 7.01 -7.62 -5.97
CA PHE A 48 6.34 -8.85 -5.57
C PHE A 48 7.24 -10.08 -5.82
N PRO A 49 7.32 -11.08 -4.92
CA PRO A 49 6.60 -11.19 -3.64
C PRO A 49 7.02 -10.12 -2.63
N PHE A 50 6.04 -9.56 -1.90
CA PHE A 50 6.35 -8.49 -0.95
C PHE A 50 7.03 -9.04 0.29
N GLN A 51 7.73 -8.17 1.00
CA GLN A 51 8.32 -8.47 2.30
C GLN A 51 7.39 -7.96 3.41
N GLY A 52 7.77 -8.18 4.67
CA GLY A 52 6.95 -7.83 5.83
C GLY A 52 6.39 -9.10 6.48
N HIS A 53 5.06 -9.21 6.56
CA HIS A 53 4.41 -10.32 7.23
C HIS A 53 3.47 -11.08 6.31
N GLY A 54 3.65 -12.40 6.23
CA GLY A 54 2.78 -13.31 5.49
C GLY A 54 3.43 -13.93 4.28
N THR A 55 2.66 -14.75 3.57
CA THR A 55 3.01 -15.36 2.29
C THR A 55 2.56 -14.45 1.13
N PRO A 56 3.06 -14.69 -0.10
CA PRO A 56 2.57 -13.97 -1.28
C PRO A 56 1.05 -14.10 -1.48
N LEU A 57 0.42 -15.19 -1.01
CA LEU A 57 -1.03 -15.35 -1.05
C LEU A 57 -1.72 -14.46 -0.02
N ASP A 58 -1.20 -14.40 1.21
CA ASP A 58 -1.69 -13.53 2.27
C ASP A 58 -1.63 -12.05 1.86
N ASP A 59 -0.57 -11.65 1.16
CA ASP A 59 -0.43 -10.29 0.60
C ASP A 59 -1.56 -9.95 -0.38
N LEU A 60 -1.85 -10.87 -1.30
CA LEU A 60 -2.92 -10.69 -2.28
C LEU A 60 -4.29 -10.59 -1.62
N GLU A 61 -4.55 -11.40 -0.60
CA GLU A 61 -5.76 -11.35 0.23
C GLU A 61 -5.88 -10.05 1.01
N ALA A 62 -4.80 -9.60 1.64
CA ALA A 62 -4.76 -8.35 2.38
C ALA A 62 -5.06 -7.15 1.47
N ILE A 63 -4.46 -7.11 0.27
CA ILE A 63 -4.71 -6.03 -0.70
C ILE A 63 -6.17 -6.06 -1.17
N GLU A 64 -6.73 -7.24 -1.48
CA GLU A 64 -8.13 -7.35 -1.89
C GLU A 64 -9.07 -6.82 -0.81
N ARG A 65 -8.87 -7.27 0.43
CA ARG A 65 -9.69 -6.87 1.58
C ARG A 65 -9.68 -5.36 1.80
N VAL A 66 -8.50 -4.71 1.80
CA VAL A 66 -8.45 -3.26 2.03
C VAL A 66 -9.05 -2.44 0.90
N LEU A 67 -9.05 -2.97 -0.33
CA LEU A 67 -9.74 -2.37 -1.47
C LEU A 67 -11.26 -2.54 -1.36
N GLU A 68 -11.74 -3.69 -0.90
CA GLU A 68 -13.16 -3.96 -0.65
C GLU A 68 -13.72 -3.06 0.45
N GLU A 69 -13.01 -2.96 1.57
CA GLU A 69 -13.39 -2.16 2.72
C GLU A 69 -13.15 -0.65 2.50
N ASN A 70 -12.44 -0.25 1.44
CA ASN A 70 -11.94 1.12 1.23
C ASN A 70 -11.16 1.68 2.44
N SER A 71 -10.52 0.77 3.19
CA SER A 71 -9.80 1.06 4.43
C SER A 71 -8.40 1.62 4.17
N MET A 72 -7.87 1.45 2.95
CA MET A 72 -6.61 2.03 2.51
C MET A 72 -6.77 3.10 1.41
N PRO A 73 -6.00 4.20 1.48
CA PRO A 73 -5.20 4.62 2.63
C PRO A 73 -6.11 5.04 3.82
N PRO A 74 -5.58 5.05 5.06
CA PRO A 74 -6.37 5.36 6.25
C PRO A 74 -7.04 6.73 6.15
N LEU A 75 -8.20 6.90 6.78
CA LEU A 75 -8.97 8.15 6.72
C LEU A 75 -8.15 9.38 7.12
N ARG A 76 -7.33 9.26 8.17
CA ARG A 76 -6.41 10.33 8.62
C ARG A 76 -5.49 10.83 7.52
N TYR A 77 -5.00 9.92 6.67
CA TYR A 77 -4.15 10.26 5.54
C TYR A 77 -4.97 10.92 4.42
N LYS A 78 -6.17 10.39 4.12
CA LYS A 78 -7.09 10.93 3.10
C LYS A 78 -7.53 12.37 3.39
N VAL A 79 -7.69 12.76 4.65
CA VAL A 79 -8.04 14.15 5.02
C VAL A 79 -7.00 15.15 4.50
N MET A 80 -5.71 14.80 4.59
CA MET A 80 -4.62 15.65 4.09
C MET A 80 -4.29 15.38 2.62
N HIS A 81 -4.63 14.19 2.11
CA HIS A 81 -4.28 13.71 0.77
C HIS A 81 -5.53 13.20 0.04
N TRP A 82 -6.54 14.05 -0.14
CA TRP A 82 -7.85 13.65 -0.67
C TRP A 82 -7.81 12.92 -2.04
N ARG A 83 -6.75 13.09 -2.83
CA ARG A 83 -6.53 12.40 -4.13
C ARG A 83 -5.87 11.03 -4.01
N SER A 84 -5.51 10.59 -2.80
CA SER A 84 -4.79 9.33 -2.57
C SER A 84 -5.70 8.10 -2.60
N GLY A 85 -7.02 8.28 -2.56
CA GLY A 85 -7.97 7.17 -2.65
C GLY A 85 -7.83 6.40 -3.97
N VAL A 86 -8.11 5.09 -3.91
CA VAL A 86 -8.15 4.22 -5.09
C VAL A 86 -9.51 4.37 -5.75
N THR A 87 -9.53 4.74 -7.03
CA THR A 87 -10.77 4.86 -7.80
C THR A 87 -11.32 3.49 -8.19
N SER A 88 -12.60 3.41 -8.56
CA SER A 88 -13.22 2.15 -9.00
C SER A 88 -12.50 1.53 -10.20
N LYS A 89 -11.99 2.36 -11.13
CA LYS A 89 -11.21 1.90 -12.28
C LYS A 89 -9.85 1.32 -11.86
N GLU A 90 -9.16 1.97 -10.93
CA GLU A 90 -7.89 1.46 -10.39
C GLU A 90 -8.09 0.18 -9.58
N LYS A 91 -9.16 0.12 -8.77
CA LYS A 91 -9.55 -1.07 -8.01
C LYS A 91 -9.78 -2.27 -8.92
N ALA A 92 -10.50 -2.10 -10.02
CA ALA A 92 -10.73 -3.18 -10.99
C ALA A 92 -9.41 -3.72 -11.58
N VAL A 93 -8.46 -2.84 -11.90
CA VAL A 93 -7.14 -3.25 -12.41
C VAL A 93 -6.35 -4.01 -11.35
N ILE A 94 -6.39 -3.59 -10.08
CA ILE A 94 -5.71 -4.29 -8.99
C ILE A 94 -6.37 -5.65 -8.73
N GLN A 95 -7.70 -5.75 -8.73
CA GLN A 95 -8.42 -7.01 -8.57
C GLN A 95 -8.10 -8.01 -9.67
N GLU A 96 -7.98 -7.56 -10.93
CA GLU A 96 -7.57 -8.43 -12.03
C GLU A 96 -6.13 -8.95 -11.83
N TRP A 97 -5.22 -8.08 -11.35
CA TRP A 97 -3.86 -8.47 -11.01
C TRP A 97 -3.81 -9.51 -9.87
N ILE A 98 -4.60 -9.32 -8.81
CA ILE A 98 -4.73 -10.26 -7.69
C ILE A 98 -5.22 -11.63 -8.18
N LYS A 99 -6.29 -11.66 -8.99
CA LYS A 99 -6.84 -12.90 -9.54
C LYS A 99 -5.81 -13.68 -10.35
N LYS A 100 -5.00 -12.99 -11.15
CA LYS A 100 -3.90 -13.61 -11.92
C LYS A 100 -2.81 -14.16 -11.00
N GLY A 101 -2.41 -13.39 -9.99
CA GLY A 101 -1.41 -13.79 -9.01
C GLY A 101 -1.81 -15.05 -8.25
N ARG A 102 -3.05 -15.10 -7.73
CA ARG A 102 -3.58 -16.30 -7.04
C ARG A 102 -3.56 -17.55 -7.92
N LYS A 103 -3.91 -17.39 -9.20
CA LYS A 103 -3.88 -18.53 -10.13
C LYS A 103 -2.46 -19.07 -10.28
N ILE A 104 -1.47 -18.18 -10.46
CA ILE A 104 -0.06 -18.58 -10.59
C ILE A 104 0.43 -19.29 -9.33
N LEU A 105 0.13 -18.74 -8.15
CA LEU A 105 0.58 -19.28 -6.86
C LEU A 105 -0.13 -20.58 -6.44
N ASN A 106 -1.36 -20.83 -6.93
CA ASN A 106 -2.10 -22.07 -6.65
C ASN A 106 -1.82 -23.17 -7.68
N ASP A 107 -1.27 -22.81 -8.85
CA ASP A 107 -0.85 -23.75 -9.90
C ASP A 107 0.63 -24.20 -9.70
N GLU A 108 1.33 -23.66 -8.68
CA GLU A 108 2.67 -24.05 -8.19
C GLU A 108 2.59 -24.95 -6.95
#